data_AF-A0A380ZHB4-F1
#
_entry.id   AF-A0A380ZHB4-F1
#
_cell.length_a   1.000
_cell.length_b   1.000
_cell.length_c   1.000
_cell.angle_alpha   90.00
_cell.angle_beta   90.00
_cell.angle_gamma   90.00
#
_symmetry.space_group_name_H-M   'P 1'
#
loop_
_entity.id
_entity.type
_entity.pdbx_description
1 polymer ?
#
loop_
_entity_poly.entity_id
_entity_poly.type
_entity_poly.pdbx_seq_one_letter_code
_entity_poly.pdbx_strand_id
1 'polypeptide(L)'
;MIFDTGSVIFGIASSFLVDLECFSMAVPKRKTSPSKRGMRRSADALKAPTYIEDKNSGELRRPHHIDLKTGMYRGRCVLVPKD
;
A
#
# COMPACT_ATOMS: atom_id res chain seq x y z
N MET A 1 28.68 -42.23 -55.90
CA MET A 1 29.24 -41.06 -56.57
C MET A 1 28.88 -39.84 -55.73
N ILE A 2 29.91 -39.18 -55.22
CA ILE A 2 29.87 -37.95 -54.42
C ILE A 2 29.85 -36.77 -55.40
N PHE A 3 28.95 -35.80 -55.21
CA PHE A 3 28.97 -34.45 -55.78
C PHE A 3 28.03 -33.61 -54.91
N ASP A 4 28.23 -32.34 -54.59
CA ASP A 4 29.36 -31.42 -54.70
C ASP A 4 28.96 -30.21 -53.83
N THR A 5 29.95 -29.50 -53.32
CA THR A 5 29.88 -28.33 -52.45
C THR A 5 29.24 -27.10 -53.10
N GLY A 6 28.35 -26.40 -52.39
CA GLY A 6 27.79 -25.11 -52.81
C GLY A 6 27.54 -24.15 -51.64
N SER A 7 28.53 -23.29 -51.38
CA SER A 7 28.51 -22.17 -50.44
C SER A 7 27.27 -21.26 -50.56
N VAL A 8 26.61 -20.98 -49.43
CA VAL A 8 25.83 -19.74 -49.23
C VAL A 8 26.11 -19.18 -47.85
N ILE A 9 27.08 -18.26 -47.85
CA ILE A 9 27.32 -17.24 -46.84
C ILE A 9 26.08 -16.35 -46.70
N PHE A 10 25.27 -16.55 -45.65
CA PHE A 10 24.17 -15.64 -45.30
C PHE A 10 24.52 -14.87 -44.02
N GLY A 11 25.10 -13.69 -44.23
CA GLY A 11 24.83 -12.48 -43.47
C GLY A 11 24.73 -12.59 -41.95
N ILE A 12 25.86 -12.32 -41.31
CA ILE A 12 25.90 -11.48 -40.11
C ILE A 12 25.20 -10.14 -40.40
N ALA A 13 23.87 -10.10 -40.24
CA ALA A 13 23.09 -8.89 -40.08
C ALA A 13 22.48 -8.99 -38.67
N SER A 14 23.08 -8.27 -37.74
CA SER A 14 22.63 -6.92 -37.44
C SER A 14 21.46 -6.98 -36.49
N SER A 15 21.73 -6.44 -35.32
CA SER A 15 20.82 -5.58 -34.58
C SER A 15 19.51 -6.20 -34.09
N PHE A 16 19.48 -6.35 -32.77
CA PHE A 16 18.63 -5.42 -32.02
C PHE A 16 17.14 -5.48 -32.39
N LEU A 17 16.55 -6.67 -32.46
CA LEU A 17 15.11 -6.79 -32.26
C LEU A 17 14.85 -7.27 -30.85
N VAL A 18 14.89 -6.27 -29.97
CA VAL A 18 14.33 -6.32 -28.63
C VAL A 18 12.82 -6.45 -28.83
N ASP A 19 12.31 -7.67 -29.02
CA ASP A 19 10.88 -7.96 -28.88
C ASP A 19 10.52 -7.96 -27.38
N LEU A 20 10.62 -6.79 -26.77
CA LEU A 20 9.98 -6.49 -25.50
C LEU A 20 8.89 -5.45 -25.78
N GLU A 21 7.75 -5.64 -25.12
CA GLU A 21 6.68 -4.66 -24.90
C GLU A 21 5.46 -4.70 -25.85
N CYS A 22 4.66 -5.76 -25.75
CA CYS A 22 3.25 -5.55 -25.41
C CYS A 22 3.06 -6.05 -23.98
N PHE A 23 3.24 -5.16 -23.01
CA PHE A 23 2.78 -5.42 -21.65
C PHE A 23 1.26 -5.57 -21.77
N SER A 24 0.78 -6.81 -21.80
CA SER A 24 -0.64 -7.14 -21.76
C SER A 24 -1.22 -6.49 -20.51
N MET A 25 -1.78 -5.30 -20.66
CA MET A 25 -2.30 -4.53 -19.54
C MET A 25 -3.37 -5.39 -18.86
N ALA A 26 -3.22 -5.64 -17.56
CA ALA A 26 -4.08 -6.57 -16.86
C ALA A 26 -5.51 -6.02 -16.79
N VAL A 27 -6.39 -6.53 -17.67
CA VAL A 27 -7.81 -6.15 -17.72
C VAL A 27 -8.66 -7.19 -16.98
N PRO A 28 -9.61 -6.78 -16.11
CA PRO A 28 -10.53 -7.72 -15.48
C PRO A 28 -11.39 -8.43 -16.53
N LYS A 29 -11.29 -9.76 -16.59
CA LYS A 29 -12.03 -10.58 -17.57
C LYS A 29 -13.56 -10.52 -17.40
N ARG A 30 -14.06 -10.28 -16.18
CA ARG A 30 -15.51 -10.24 -15.85
C ARG A 30 -15.80 -9.24 -14.72
N LYS A 31 -17.04 -8.75 -14.68
CA LYS A 31 -17.55 -7.94 -13.57
C LYS A 31 -17.55 -8.74 -12.27
N THR A 32 -17.03 -8.14 -11.20
CA THR A 32 -17.11 -8.72 -9.85
C THR A 32 -18.56 -8.72 -9.34
N SER A 33 -19.05 -9.85 -8.83
CA SER A 33 -20.39 -9.93 -8.24
C SER A 33 -20.56 -9.01 -7.02
N PRO A 34 -21.79 -8.55 -6.71
CA PRO A 34 -22.06 -7.73 -5.53
C PRO A 34 -21.61 -8.41 -4.23
N SER A 35 -21.85 -9.71 -4.09
CA SER A 35 -21.41 -10.51 -2.94
C SER A 35 -19.87 -10.54 -2.82
N LYS A 36 -19.13 -10.81 -3.91
CA LYS A 36 -17.65 -10.80 -3.89
C LYS A 36 -17.08 -9.42 -3.57
N ARG A 37 -17.73 -8.34 -4.05
CA ARG A 37 -17.38 -6.96 -3.70
C ARG A 37 -17.66 -6.68 -2.22
N GLY A 38 -18.80 -7.09 -1.70
CA GLY A 38 -19.19 -6.90 -0.29
C GLY A 38 -18.25 -7.63 0.66
N MET A 39 -17.94 -8.90 0.39
CA MET A 39 -16.96 -9.67 1.16
C MET A 39 -15.57 -9.02 1.13
N ARG A 40 -15.16 -8.47 -0.02
CA ARG A 40 -13.88 -7.74 -0.10
C ARG A 40 -13.88 -6.46 0.74
N ARG A 41 -15.00 -5.73 0.77
CA ARG A 41 -15.18 -4.49 1.56
C ARG A 41 -15.52 -4.73 3.03
N SER A 42 -15.65 -5.98 3.46
CA SER A 42 -16.01 -6.31 4.85
C SER A 42 -14.99 -5.80 5.87
N ALA A 43 -13.74 -5.62 5.44
CA ALA A 43 -12.64 -5.11 6.26
C ALA A 43 -12.48 -3.57 6.21
N ASP A 44 -13.21 -2.87 5.32
CA ASP A 44 -13.02 -1.42 5.09
C ASP A 44 -13.68 -0.54 6.18
N ALA A 45 -14.34 -1.14 7.17
CA ALA A 45 -15.03 -0.42 8.22
C ALA A 45 -14.05 0.35 9.13
N LEU A 46 -14.29 1.66 9.30
CA LEU A 46 -13.55 2.48 10.24
C LEU A 46 -13.95 2.12 11.68
N LYS A 47 -12.95 1.84 12.52
CA LYS A 47 -13.17 1.60 13.94
C LYS A 47 -13.22 2.92 14.70
N ALA A 48 -14.18 3.04 15.62
CA ALA A 48 -14.23 4.18 16.53
C ALA A 48 -12.97 4.20 17.41
N PRO A 49 -12.31 5.36 17.59
CA PRO A 49 -11.16 5.46 18.48
C PRO A 49 -11.60 5.27 19.93
N THR A 50 -10.74 4.63 20.72
CA THR A 50 -10.95 4.47 22.17
C THR A 50 -10.63 5.76 22.90
N TYR A 51 -11.48 6.14 23.84
CA TYR A 51 -11.28 7.27 24.74
C TYR A 51 -11.21 6.78 26.19
N ILE A 52 -10.36 7.44 26.97
CA ILE A 52 -10.19 7.25 28.41
C ILE A 52 -10.41 8.60 29.06
N GLU A 53 -11.18 8.63 30.14
CA GLU A 53 -11.34 9.82 30.98
C GLU A 53 -10.04 10.10 31.73
N ASP A 54 -9.56 11.35 31.68
CA ASP A 54 -8.44 11.75 32.52
C ASP A 54 -8.86 11.99 33.98
N LYS A 55 -8.03 11.52 34.92
CA LYS A 55 -8.33 11.62 36.35
C LYS A 55 -8.15 13.01 36.93
N ASN A 56 -7.36 13.87 36.28
CA ASN A 56 -7.03 15.19 36.81
C ASN A 56 -7.90 16.28 36.18
N SER A 57 -8.19 16.17 34.89
CA SER A 57 -8.97 17.16 34.14
C SER A 57 -10.41 16.74 33.85
N GLY A 58 -10.73 15.44 33.96
CA GLY A 58 -12.02 14.89 33.55
C GLY A 58 -12.25 14.92 32.04
N GLU A 59 -11.25 15.29 31.23
CA GLU A 59 -11.37 15.38 29.78
C GLU A 59 -11.18 14.01 29.11
N LEU A 60 -11.90 13.77 28.02
CA LEU A 60 -11.79 12.54 27.24
C LEU A 60 -10.53 12.59 26.38
N ARG A 61 -9.55 11.76 26.75
CA ARG A 61 -8.28 11.65 26.03
C ARG A 61 -8.14 10.33 25.32
N ARG A 62 -7.32 10.31 24.26
CA ARG A 62 -6.88 9.05 23.68
C ARG A 62 -5.91 8.36 24.64
N PRO A 63 -5.93 7.02 24.73
CA PRO A 63 -4.93 6.28 25.49
C PRO A 63 -3.51 6.73 25.13
N HIS A 64 -2.67 6.90 26.15
CA HIS A 64 -1.26 7.30 26.02
C HIS A 64 -0.96 8.71 25.47
N HIS A 65 -1.97 9.52 25.15
CA HIS A 65 -1.76 10.93 24.80
C HIS A 65 -1.75 11.83 26.06
N ILE A 66 -1.03 12.95 25.94
CA ILE A 66 -0.92 13.99 26.97
C ILE A 66 -1.96 15.07 26.64
N ASP A 67 -2.68 15.54 27.66
CA ASP A 67 -3.61 16.65 27.50
C ASP A 67 -2.85 17.97 27.46
N LEU A 68 -3.10 18.76 26.43
CA LEU A 68 -2.39 20.03 26.21
C LEU A 68 -2.75 21.10 27.25
N LYS A 69 -3.90 20.97 27.93
CA LYS A 69 -4.36 21.92 28.96
C LYS A 69 -3.60 21.76 30.28
N THR A 70 -3.49 20.53 30.78
CA THR A 70 -2.85 20.26 32.08
C THR A 70 -1.37 19.91 31.91
N GLY A 71 -0.94 19.45 30.72
CA GLY A 71 0.43 19.03 30.44
C GLY A 71 0.89 17.80 31.24
N MET A 72 -0.03 17.13 31.93
CA MET A 72 0.24 16.06 32.87
C MET A 72 0.17 14.68 32.19
N TYR A 73 1.16 13.83 32.46
CA TYR A 73 1.16 12.42 32.07
C TYR A 73 1.68 11.53 33.20
N ARG A 74 0.90 10.52 33.59
CA ARG A 74 1.26 9.56 34.66
C ARG A 74 1.75 10.24 35.96
N GLY A 75 1.13 11.36 36.34
CA GLY A 75 1.47 12.11 37.55
C GLY A 75 2.75 12.95 37.46
N ARG A 76 3.31 13.14 36.26
CA ARG A 76 4.44 14.05 36.01
C ARG A 76 4.01 15.14 35.04
N CYS A 77 4.44 16.37 35.31
CA CYS A 77 4.25 17.50 34.41
C CYS A 77 5.28 17.39 33.27
N VAL A 78 4.80 17.18 32.03
CA VAL A 78 5.65 17.01 30.83
C VAL A 78 5.69 18.28 30.00
N LEU A 79 4.59 19.04 29.99
CA LEU A 79 4.49 20.32 29.31
C LEU A 79 4.24 21.42 30.34
N VAL A 80 5.01 22.49 30.28
CA VAL A 80 4.65 23.73 30.97
C VAL A 80 3.43 24.29 30.22
N PRO A 81 2.25 24.40 30.87
CA PRO A 81 1.10 25.00 30.23
C PRO A 81 1.48 26.42 29.84
N LYS A 82 1.32 26.75 28.56
CA LYS A 82 1.61 28.07 28.04
C LYS A 82 0.27 28.72 27.74
N ASP A 83 -0.01 29.82 28.44
CA ASP A 83 -1.18 30.66 28.25
C ASP A 83 -1.25 31.22 26.82
#